data_AF-A0A2E7DA50-F1
#
_entry.id   AF-A0A2E7DA50-F1
#
_cell.length_a   1.000
_cell.length_b   1.000
_cell.length_c   1.000
_cell.angle_alpha   90.00
_cell.angle_beta   90.00
_cell.angle_gamma   90.00
#
_symmetry.space_group_name_H-M   'P 1'
#
loop_
_entity.id
_entity.type
_entity.pdbx_description
1 polymer ?
#
loop_
_entity_poly.entity_id
_entity_poly.type
_entity_poly.pdbx_seq_one_letter_code
_entity_poly.pdbx_strand_id
1 'polypeptide(L)'
;MQLFLAGLSGLPPEEIRKAKSLYIRNAISEYKAMKESLAAFGFAQMLFWLIPIFWPMLFSQNRMIKAQQKLFKDRIQNALGVWKDDLAGEQFDIPSS
;
A
#
# COMPACT_ATOMS: atom_id res chain seq x y z
N MET A 1 -5.50 -5.58 -9.93
CA MET A 1 -6.67 -6.31 -9.41
C MET A 1 -7.27 -7.25 -10.43
N GLN A 2 -7.53 -6.82 -11.67
CA GLN A 2 -8.12 -7.67 -12.72
C GLN A 2 -7.33 -8.96 -13.00
N LEU A 3 -5.99 -8.92 -13.05
CA LEU A 3 -5.16 -10.12 -13.22
C LEU A 3 -5.22 -11.10 -12.04
N PHE A 4 -5.27 -10.59 -10.81
CA PHE A 4 -5.41 -11.42 -9.61
C PHE A 4 -6.81 -12.09 -9.56
N LEU A 5 -7.86 -11.35 -9.90
CA LEU A 5 -9.22 -11.87 -9.98
C LEU A 5 -9.40 -12.88 -11.12
N ALA A 6 -8.71 -12.69 -12.25
CA ALA A 6 -8.69 -13.66 -13.35
C ALA A 6 -7.95 -14.96 -12.96
N GLY A 7 -6.91 -14.89 -12.13
CA GLY A 7 -6.23 -16.08 -11.59
C GLY A 7 -7.05 -16.85 -10.55
N LEU A 8 -8.11 -16.24 -10.01
CA LEU A 8 -8.99 -16.85 -9.00
C LEU A 8 -10.22 -17.55 -9.61
N SER A 9 -10.54 -17.33 -10.89
CA SER A 9 -11.80 -17.77 -11.51
C SER A 9 -11.91 -19.28 -11.76
N GLY A 10 -10.99 -20.09 -11.23
CA GLY A 10 -11.02 -21.55 -11.31
C GLY A 10 -10.58 -22.26 -10.03
N LEU A 11 -10.37 -21.52 -8.93
CA LEU A 11 -9.90 -22.08 -7.67
C LEU A 11 -11.08 -22.41 -6.73
N PRO A 12 -10.94 -23.42 -5.85
CA PRO A 12 -11.96 -23.71 -4.85
C PRO A 12 -12.13 -22.54 -3.87
N PRO A 13 -13.32 -22.35 -3.28
CA PRO A 13 -13.64 -21.18 -2.44
C PRO A 13 -12.65 -20.93 -1.29
N GLU A 14 -12.13 -22.02 -0.70
CA GLU A 14 -11.13 -21.97 0.38
C GLU A 14 -9.78 -21.38 -0.08
N GLU A 15 -9.35 -21.71 -1.30
CA GLU A 15 -8.13 -21.16 -1.88
C GLU A 15 -8.30 -19.70 -2.28
N ILE A 16 -9.50 -19.32 -2.75
CA ILE A 16 -9.84 -17.92 -3.02
C ILE A 16 -9.75 -17.10 -1.74
N ARG A 17 -10.26 -17.62 -0.62
CA ARG A 17 -10.17 -16.95 0.69
C ARG A 17 -8.72 -16.78 1.13
N LYS A 18 -7.92 -17.84 1.06
CA LYS A 18 -6.50 -17.81 1.41
C LYS A 18 -5.73 -16.82 0.55
N ALA A 19 -5.98 -16.80 -0.75
CA ALA A 19 -5.36 -15.86 -1.68
C ALA A 19 -5.73 -14.40 -1.35
N LYS A 20 -7.00 -14.11 -1.03
CA LYS A 20 -7.45 -12.77 -0.61
C LYS A 20 -6.77 -12.32 0.69
N SER A 21 -6.68 -13.21 1.69
CA SER A 21 -5.96 -12.92 2.94
C SER A 21 -4.47 -12.65 2.70
N LEU A 22 -3.80 -13.50 1.92
CA LEU A 22 -2.39 -13.31 1.56
C LEU A 22 -2.17 -12.02 0.79
N TYR A 23 -3.07 -11.68 -0.13
CA TYR A 23 -3.00 -10.42 -0.87
C TYR A 23 -3.05 -9.22 0.08
N ILE A 24 -3.95 -9.20 1.08
CA ILE A 24 -4.03 -8.10 2.05
C ILE A 24 -2.77 -8.03 2.91
N ARG A 25 -2.28 -9.17 3.43
CA ARG A 25 -1.04 -9.23 4.23
C ARG A 25 0.17 -8.74 3.44
N ASN A 26 0.29 -9.13 2.18
CA ASN A 26 1.35 -8.66 1.29
C ASN A 26 1.21 -7.17 1.02
N ALA A 27 0.00 -6.67 0.72
CA ALA A 27 -0.23 -5.25 0.50
C ALA A 27 0.11 -4.38 1.74
N ILE A 28 -0.18 -4.88 2.95
CA ILE A 28 0.22 -4.23 4.21
C ILE A 28 1.74 -4.24 4.37
N SER A 29 2.38 -5.36 4.08
CA SER A 29 3.84 -5.51 4.17
C SER A 29 4.56 -4.61 3.16
N GLU A 30 4.06 -4.53 1.93
CA GLU A 30 4.53 -3.61 0.89
C GLU A 30 4.36 -2.15 1.32
N TYR A 31 3.22 -1.79 1.91
CA TYR A 31 3.00 -0.44 2.42
C TYR A 31 3.97 -0.09 3.55
N LYS A 32 4.25 -1.04 4.46
CA LYS A 32 5.23 -0.85 5.53
C LYS A 32 6.65 -0.66 4.97
N ALA A 33 7.06 -1.53 4.04
CA ALA A 33 8.35 -1.43 3.35
C ALA A 33 8.48 -0.10 2.60
N MET A 34 7.40 0.39 1.97
CA MET A 34 7.37 1.70 1.33
C MET A 34 7.56 2.83 2.34
N LYS A 35 6.91 2.77 3.52
CA LYS A 35 7.07 3.77 4.58
C LYS A 35 8.52 3.81 5.10
N GLU A 36 9.13 2.65 5.33
CA GLU A 36 10.53 2.54 5.75
C GLU A 36 11.50 3.05 4.67
N SER A 37 11.26 2.69 3.40
CA SER A 37 12.05 3.20 2.27
C SER A 37 11.96 4.73 2.14
N LEU A 38 10.78 5.30 2.31
CA LEU A 38 10.57 6.75 2.30
C LEU A 38 11.30 7.44 3.46
N ALA A 39 11.33 6.83 4.64
CA ALA A 39 12.08 7.36 5.77
C ALA A 39 13.59 7.38 5.50
N ALA A 40 14.13 6.31 4.92
CA ALA A 40 15.54 6.26 4.49
C ALA A 40 15.83 7.29 3.37
N PHE A 41 14.92 7.46 2.41
CA PHE A 41 15.06 8.41 1.31
C PHE A 41 14.96 9.87 1.77
N GLY A 42 14.16 10.16 2.80
CA GLY A 42 14.02 11.48 3.39
C GLY A 42 15.33 12.03 3.96
N PHE A 43 16.19 11.15 4.48
CA PHE A 43 17.53 11.55 4.95
C PHE A 43 18.42 12.01 3.79
N ALA A 44 18.40 11.29 2.66
CA ALA A 44 19.13 11.69 1.46
C ALA A 44 18.59 13.00 0.86
N GLN A 45 17.28 13.23 0.91
CA GLN A 45 16.66 14.48 0.46
C GLN A 45 17.04 15.70 1.32
N MET A 46 17.44 15.51 2.58
CA MET A 46 17.85 16.61 3.46
C MET A 46 19.08 17.35 2.91
N LEU A 47 20.00 16.64 2.24
CA LEU A 47 21.16 17.24 1.57
C LEU A 47 20.75 18.15 0.41
N PHE A 48 19.70 17.80 -0.33
CA PHE A 48 19.19 18.60 -1.45
C PHE A 48 18.33 19.79 -0.98
N TRP A 49 17.77 19.75 0.22
CA TRP A 49 16.99 20.85 0.77
C TRP A 49 17.84 22.11 1.05
N LEU A 50 19.15 21.94 1.31
CA LEU A 50 20.08 23.05 1.51
C LEU A 50 20.26 23.93 0.26
N ILE A 51 19.91 23.44 -0.93
CA ILE A 51 20.08 24.15 -2.20
C ILE A 51 18.70 24.65 -2.68
N PRO A 52 18.44 25.97 -2.70
CA PRO A 52 17.11 26.54 -2.98
C PRO A 52 16.50 26.16 -4.34
N ILE A 53 17.34 25.89 -5.34
CA ILE A 53 16.87 25.53 -6.69
C ILE A 53 16.07 24.23 -6.73
N PHE A 54 16.30 23.32 -5.78
CA PHE A 54 15.58 22.04 -5.71
C PHE A 54 14.27 22.11 -4.93
N TRP A 55 13.95 23.23 -4.28
CA TRP A 55 12.73 23.35 -3.47
C TRP A 55 11.42 23.06 -4.22
N PRO A 56 11.19 23.57 -5.44
CA PRO A 56 9.97 23.25 -6.19
C PRO A 56 9.85 21.74 -6.47
N MET A 57 10.98 21.10 -6.78
CA MET A 57 11.06 19.67 -7.03
C MET A 57 10.76 18.85 -5.77
N LEU A 58 11.34 19.22 -4.63
CA LEU A 58 11.10 18.58 -3.34
C LEU A 58 9.64 18.73 -2.90
N PHE A 59 9.03 19.89 -3.12
CA PHE A 59 7.62 20.12 -2.82
C PHE A 59 6.70 19.24 -3.68
N SER A 60 6.98 19.13 -4.97
CA SER A 60 6.25 18.23 -5.89
C SER A 60 6.39 16.76 -5.47
N GLN A 61 7.61 16.29 -5.17
CA GLN A 61 7.84 14.92 -4.70
C GLN A 61 7.07 14.62 -3.41
N ASN A 62 7.09 15.53 -2.44
CA ASN A 62 6.35 15.35 -1.19
C ASN A 62 4.83 15.22 -1.41
N ARG A 63 4.25 15.98 -2.35
CA ARG A 63 2.83 15.82 -2.71
C ARG A 63 2.58 14.47 -3.39
N MET A 64 3.47 14.05 -4.28
CA MET A 64 3.37 12.75 -4.95
C MET A 64 3.42 11.58 -3.96
N ILE A 65 4.36 11.62 -3.01
CA ILE A 65 4.50 10.59 -1.97
C ILE A 65 3.23 10.50 -1.12
N LYS A 66 2.69 11.65 -0.68
CA LYS A 66 1.42 11.68 0.09
C LYS A 66 0.25 11.11 -0.72
N ALA A 67 0.16 11.43 -2.01
CA ALA A 67 -0.87 10.91 -2.89
C ALA A 67 -0.74 9.39 -3.07
N GLN A 68 0.48 8.87 -3.23
CA GLN A 68 0.74 7.43 -3.33
C GLN A 68 0.39 6.69 -2.04
N GLN A 69 0.76 7.24 -0.87
CA GLN A 69 0.38 6.66 0.43
C GLN A 69 -1.14 6.59 0.58
N LYS A 70 -1.86 7.66 0.20
CA LYS A 70 -3.32 7.67 0.23
C LYS A 70 -3.91 6.62 -0.71
N LEU A 71 -3.44 6.53 -1.96
CA LEU A 71 -3.89 5.52 -2.92
C LEU A 71 -3.67 4.08 -2.43
N PHE A 72 -2.52 3.79 -1.82
CA PHE A 72 -2.23 2.47 -1.24
C PHE A 72 -3.19 2.15 -0.10
N LYS A 73 -3.40 3.11 0.81
CA LYS A 73 -4.34 2.96 1.92
C LYS A 73 -5.77 2.74 1.43
N ASP A 74 -6.24 3.56 0.49
CA ASP A 74 -7.57 3.45 -0.09
C ASP A 74 -7.74 2.10 -0.79
N ARG A 75 -6.70 1.58 -1.45
CA ARG A 75 -6.73 0.24 -2.08
C ARG A 75 -6.88 -0.89 -1.06
N ILE A 76 -6.17 -0.83 0.06
CA ILE A 76 -6.27 -1.82 1.14
C ILE A 76 -7.66 -1.73 1.80
N GLN A 77 -8.14 -0.52 2.09
CA GLN A 77 -9.45 -0.30 2.69
C GLN A 77 -10.60 -0.74 1.78
N ASN A 78 -10.52 -0.44 0.49
CA ASN A 78 -11.51 -0.89 -0.48
C ASN A 78 -11.52 -2.41 -0.64
N ALA A 79 -10.34 -3.05 -0.66
CA ALA A 79 -10.25 -4.52 -0.71
C ALA A 79 -10.85 -5.16 0.56
N LEU A 80 -10.56 -4.61 1.74
CA LEU A 80 -11.16 -5.05 3.00
C LEU A 80 -12.67 -4.84 3.04
N GLY A 81 -13.17 -3.72 2.51
CA GLY A 81 -14.60 -3.45 2.43
C GLY A 81 -15.33 -4.43 1.52
N VAL A 82 -14.76 -4.72 0.35
CA VAL A 82 -15.35 -5.64 -0.63
C VAL A 82 -15.27 -7.11 -0.19
N TRP A 83 -14.19 -7.51 0.49
CA TRP A 83 -13.97 -8.89 0.91
C TRP A 83 -14.31 -9.16 2.38
N LYS A 84 -14.95 -8.22 3.07
CA LYS A 84 -15.24 -8.32 4.51
C LYS A 84 -15.98 -9.62 4.85
N ASP A 85 -16.97 -9.97 4.03
CA ASP A 85 -17.81 -11.15 4.24
C ASP A 85 -17.05 -12.45 3.88
N ASP A 86 -16.14 -12.39 2.90
CA ASP A 86 -15.33 -13.53 2.48
C ASP A 86 -14.20 -13.86 3.46
N LEU A 87 -13.68 -12.86 4.18
CA LEU A 87 -12.53 -13.00 5.08
C LEU A 87 -12.88 -13.57 6.45
N ALA A 88 -14.15 -13.92 6.70
CA ALA A 88 -14.64 -14.60 7.90
C ALA A 88 -14.14 -13.98 9.23
N GLY A 89 -13.95 -12.65 9.26
CA GLY A 89 -13.51 -11.93 10.45
C GLY A 89 -12.00 -11.94 10.73
N GLU A 90 -11.15 -12.28 9.75
CA GLU A 90 -9.70 -12.12 9.88
C GLU A 90 -9.34 -10.65 10.22
N GLN A 91 -8.55 -10.48 11.30
CA GLN A 91 -8.03 -9.17 11.69
C GLN A 91 -6.73 -8.87 10.96
N PHE A 92 -6.63 -7.66 10.42
CA PHE A 92 -5.43 -7.18 9.73
C PHE A 92 -4.91 -5.94 10.45
N ASP A 93 -3.65 -5.96 10.85
CA ASP A 93 -2.96 -4.80 11.43
C ASP A 93 -2.66 -3.80 10.32
N ILE A 94 -3.59 -2.87 10.11
CA ILE A 94 -3.39 -1.75 9.20
C ILE A 94 -2.56 -0.71 9.95
N PRO A 95 -1.32 -0.41 9.51
CA PRO A 95 -0.50 0.59 10.18
C PRO A 95 -1.23 1.94 10.22
N SER A 96 -1.50 2.42 11.43
CA SER A 96 -1.99 3.78 11.65
C SER A 96 -0.90 4.79 11.24
N SER A 97 -1.37 5.91 10.68
CA SER A 97 -0.58 7.00 10.11
C SER A 97 0.50 7.51 11.05
#